data_AF-A0A1S6H1W6-F1
#
_entry.id   AF-A0A1S6H1W6-F1
#
_cell.length_a   1.000
_cell.length_b   1.000
_cell.length_c   1.000
_cell.angle_alpha   90.00
_cell.angle_beta   90.00
_cell.angle_gamma   90.00
#
_symmetry.space_group_name_H-M   'P 1'
#
loop_
_entity.id
_entity.type
_entity.pdbx_description
1 polymer ?
#
loop_
_entity_poly.entity_id
_entity_poly.type
_entity_poly.pdbx_seq_one_letter_code
_entity_poly.pdbx_strand_id
1 'polypeptide(L)'
;MNRKLLVLFFAMFLLEGVFGLVGAINYTASSSSEVYTGFSWDNYKNYSISWNEYLGNLFYTSGYVGIGTTTPQQKLDVVGNINSTGFINATTDVCIQGGACLSTVSASAGGWTKTGTQVALTTATDNVSIGSTDFFVDNSKGYVGIGTTGPNATLEVYAGADTTQILWGEVIRNAGNNAVTGYGSGLKLKISGDSVDEIHKWAGVVAVAGTVYANRVDMAFYSSNNAVAPTELMRIRGDGNVGIGTTAPTKKFEVNGTAGAFNVNPDNAGGPLLNTTSGNVTITSAGGSVIIRLG
;
A
#
# COMPACT_ATOMS: atom_id res chain seq x y z
N MET A 1 -12.85 -54.71 -52.04
CA MET A 1 -13.24 -54.64 -50.62
C MET A 1 -12.04 -55.10 -49.80
N ASN A 2 -11.37 -54.17 -49.11
CA ASN A 2 -10.05 -54.40 -48.51
C ASN A 2 -10.09 -55.59 -47.53
N ARG A 3 -9.26 -56.62 -47.77
CA ARG A 3 -9.12 -57.80 -46.90
C ARG A 3 -8.79 -57.45 -45.44
N LYS A 4 -8.29 -56.23 -45.18
CA LYS A 4 -8.05 -55.67 -43.83
C LYS A 4 -9.34 -55.42 -43.03
N LEU A 5 -10.47 -55.08 -43.68
CA LEU A 5 -11.74 -54.83 -42.99
C LEU A 5 -12.42 -56.14 -42.54
N LEU A 6 -12.16 -57.24 -43.25
CA LEU A 6 -12.76 -58.55 -42.97
C LEU A 6 -12.15 -59.21 -41.72
N VAL A 7 -10.88 -58.94 -41.42
CA VAL A 7 -10.21 -59.47 -40.21
C VAL A 7 -10.70 -58.76 -38.94
N LEU A 8 -11.03 -57.46 -39.03
CA LEU A 8 -11.55 -56.70 -37.88
C LEU A 8 -12.95 -57.19 -37.46
N PHE A 9 -13.80 -57.55 -38.42
CA PHE A 9 -15.14 -58.07 -38.12
C PHE A 9 -15.13 -59.49 -37.55
N PHE A 10 -14.15 -60.32 -37.91
CA PHE A 10 -14.08 -61.71 -37.43
C PHE A 10 -13.55 -61.83 -36.00
N ALA A 11 -12.68 -60.92 -35.56
CA ALA A 11 -12.19 -60.91 -34.19
C ALA A 11 -13.27 -60.46 -33.18
N MET A 12 -14.24 -59.65 -33.62
CA MET A 12 -15.29 -59.11 -32.74
C MET A 12 -16.42 -60.11 -32.43
N PHE A 13 -16.56 -61.20 -33.22
CA PHE A 13 -17.67 -62.15 -33.10
C PHE A 13 -17.33 -63.44 -32.31
N LEU A 14 -16.07 -63.65 -31.92
CA LEU A 14 -15.64 -64.85 -31.18
C LEU A 14 -15.55 -64.67 -29.66
N LEU A 15 -15.96 -63.52 -29.13
CA LEU A 15 -15.79 -63.18 -27.71
C LEU A 15 -17.11 -62.96 -26.94
N GLU A 16 -18.14 -63.74 -27.25
CA GLU A 16 -19.38 -63.81 -26.43
C GLU A 16 -19.42 -65.08 -25.55
N GLY A 17 -18.32 -65.84 -25.48
CA GLY A 17 -18.21 -67.07 -24.67
C GLY A 17 -17.14 -66.95 -23.60
N VAL A 18 -17.57 -66.85 -22.34
CA VAL A 18 -16.81 -66.83 -21.08
C VAL A 18 -15.53 -67.70 -21.10
N PHE A 19 -14.35 -67.09 -20.90
CA PHE A 19 -13.28 -67.46 -19.94
C PHE A 19 -12.09 -66.50 -20.13
N GLY A 20 -11.57 -65.96 -19.03
CA GLY A 20 -10.62 -64.85 -19.00
C GLY A 20 -9.31 -65.13 -19.74
N LEU A 21 -9.09 -64.36 -20.81
CA LEU A 21 -7.77 -64.13 -21.37
C LEU A 21 -7.46 -62.64 -21.19
N VAL A 22 -6.80 -62.29 -20.07
CA VAL A 22 -6.17 -60.98 -19.91
C VAL A 22 -4.88 -61.03 -20.74
N GLY A 23 -5.01 -60.76 -22.04
CA GLY A 23 -3.90 -60.75 -22.98
C GLY A 23 -4.01 -59.51 -23.86
N ALA A 24 -3.03 -58.61 -23.75
CA ALA A 24 -2.92 -57.45 -24.62
C ALA A 24 -2.94 -57.89 -26.10
N ILE A 25 -3.87 -57.38 -26.89
CA ILE A 25 -3.85 -57.57 -28.34
C ILE A 25 -2.83 -56.58 -28.90
N ASN A 26 -1.58 -57.02 -29.07
CA ASN A 26 -0.54 -56.27 -29.76
C ASN A 26 -0.71 -56.46 -31.27
N TYR A 27 -1.09 -55.41 -32.00
CA TYR A 27 -1.13 -55.43 -33.45
C TYR A 27 0.06 -54.64 -34.02
N THR A 28 1.07 -55.35 -34.54
CA THR A 28 2.19 -54.74 -35.26
C THR A 28 1.89 -54.72 -36.76
N ALA A 29 1.50 -53.56 -37.28
CA ALA A 29 1.42 -53.34 -38.72
C ALA A 29 2.77 -52.83 -39.24
N SER A 30 3.52 -53.66 -39.97
CA SER A 30 4.73 -53.22 -40.67
C SER A 30 4.36 -52.53 -41.98
N SER A 31 4.17 -51.20 -41.95
CA SER A 31 4.55 -50.28 -43.03
C SER A 31 4.13 -48.86 -42.67
N SER A 32 5.12 -47.95 -42.70
CA SER A 32 5.05 -46.49 -42.56
C SER A 32 4.45 -45.94 -41.25
N SER A 33 5.35 -45.63 -40.30
CA SER A 33 5.34 -44.47 -39.40
C SER A 33 4.14 -44.18 -38.48
N GLU A 34 3.22 -45.11 -38.26
CA GLU A 34 2.21 -44.98 -37.21
C GLU A 34 1.99 -46.32 -36.51
N VAL A 35 2.56 -46.44 -35.30
CA VAL A 35 2.28 -47.56 -34.41
C VAL A 35 1.09 -47.18 -33.51
N TYR A 36 -0.08 -47.74 -33.81
CA TYR A 36 -1.20 -47.81 -32.86
C TYR A 36 -0.97 -49.02 -31.95
N THR A 37 -0.52 -48.81 -30.72
CA THR A 37 -0.30 -49.90 -29.77
C THR A 37 -1.52 -50.16 -28.89
N GLY A 38 -2.02 -51.39 -28.97
CA GLY A 38 -2.54 -52.17 -27.85
C GLY A 38 -3.74 -51.59 -27.07
N PHE A 39 -4.95 -52.04 -27.41
CA PHE A 39 -6.06 -52.01 -26.46
C PHE A 39 -5.86 -53.16 -25.46
N SER A 40 -5.36 -52.87 -24.26
CA SER A 40 -5.34 -53.85 -23.16
C SER A 40 -6.59 -53.65 -22.30
N TRP A 41 -7.46 -54.67 -22.25
CA TRP A 41 -8.57 -54.73 -21.29
C TRP A 41 -8.05 -55.33 -19.98
N ASP A 42 -8.12 -54.58 -18.89
CA ASP A 42 -8.14 -55.16 -17.54
C ASP A 42 -9.59 -55.42 -17.10
N ASN A 43 -9.79 -56.16 -16.01
CA ASN A 43 -11.12 -56.47 -15.46
C ASN A 43 -11.92 -55.22 -15.01
N TYR A 44 -11.37 -54.01 -15.16
CA TYR A 44 -11.99 -52.72 -14.83
C TYR A 44 -12.30 -51.85 -16.06
N LYS A 45 -12.12 -52.37 -17.30
CA LYS A 45 -12.36 -51.62 -18.56
C LYS A 45 -11.49 -50.36 -18.71
N ASN A 46 -10.28 -50.35 -18.15
CA ASN A 46 -9.33 -49.25 -18.37
C ASN A 46 -8.70 -49.36 -19.77
N TYR A 47 -8.78 -48.31 -20.60
CA TYR A 47 -8.11 -48.24 -21.90
C TYR A 47 -6.74 -47.56 -21.78
N SER A 48 -5.65 -48.32 -21.69
CA SER A 48 -4.29 -47.73 -21.74
C SER A 48 -3.85 -47.55 -23.20
N ILE A 49 -4.07 -46.37 -23.78
CA ILE A 49 -3.42 -46.00 -25.05
C ILE A 49 -2.07 -45.38 -24.68
N SER A 50 -1.01 -46.18 -24.75
CA SER A 50 0.35 -45.69 -24.58
C SER A 50 0.93 -45.42 -25.97
N TRP A 51 0.85 -44.18 -26.47
CA TRP A 51 1.55 -43.82 -27.70
C TRP A 51 3.06 -43.83 -27.45
N ASN A 52 3.68 -45.00 -27.58
CA ASN A 52 5.11 -45.14 -27.38
C ASN A 52 5.82 -45.19 -28.74
N GLU A 53 6.06 -44.02 -29.30
CA GLU A 53 7.26 -43.77 -30.10
C GLU A 53 7.76 -42.36 -29.73
N TYR A 54 8.93 -42.29 -29.08
CA TYR A 54 9.69 -41.06 -28.81
C TYR A 54 8.89 -39.87 -28.23
N LEU A 55 9.02 -39.64 -26.90
CA LEU A 55 8.54 -38.47 -26.14
C LEU A 55 7.12 -38.62 -25.56
N GLY A 56 6.99 -39.41 -24.49
CA GLY A 56 5.72 -39.68 -23.80
C GLY A 56 4.91 -38.45 -23.43
N ASN A 57 3.77 -38.27 -24.09
CA ASN A 57 2.97 -37.04 -23.93
C ASN A 57 1.55 -37.27 -23.40
N LEU A 58 1.00 -38.49 -23.40
CA LEU A 58 -0.34 -38.77 -22.87
C LEU A 58 -0.42 -40.19 -22.26
N PHE A 59 -0.92 -40.29 -21.04
CA PHE A 59 -1.04 -41.50 -20.23
C PHE A 59 -2.44 -41.59 -19.63
N TYR A 60 -3.07 -42.76 -19.66
CA TYR A 60 -4.33 -42.99 -18.96
C TYR A 60 -4.26 -44.28 -18.13
N THR A 61 -4.50 -44.17 -16.83
CA THR A 61 -4.57 -45.32 -15.91
C THR A 61 -5.66 -45.13 -14.88
N SER A 62 -6.48 -46.15 -14.65
CA SER A 62 -7.43 -46.20 -13.52
C SER A 62 -8.32 -44.95 -13.36
N GLY A 63 -8.70 -44.30 -14.47
CA GLY A 63 -9.49 -43.06 -14.46
C GLY A 63 -8.71 -41.74 -14.39
N TYR A 64 -7.38 -41.77 -14.43
CA TYR A 64 -6.49 -40.60 -14.41
C TYR A 64 -5.85 -40.39 -15.78
N VAL A 65 -5.77 -39.14 -16.22
CA VAL A 65 -5.07 -38.70 -17.44
C VAL A 65 -3.80 -37.96 -17.04
N GLY A 66 -2.63 -38.42 -17.48
CA GLY A 66 -1.36 -37.71 -17.39
C GLY A 66 -0.93 -37.17 -18.75
N ILE A 67 -0.47 -35.93 -18.84
CA ILE A 67 0.17 -35.35 -20.03
C ILE A 67 1.62 -35.01 -19.64
N GLY A 68 2.59 -35.66 -20.27
CA GLY A 68 4.01 -35.54 -19.88
C GLY A 68 4.39 -36.21 -18.55
N THR A 69 3.50 -37.00 -17.95
CA THR A 69 3.75 -37.81 -16.75
C THR A 69 3.09 -39.18 -16.85
N THR A 70 3.75 -40.21 -16.32
CA THR A 70 3.23 -41.58 -16.22
C THR A 70 2.65 -41.91 -14.84
N THR A 71 2.73 -40.97 -13.89
CA THR A 71 2.22 -41.15 -12.53
C THR A 71 1.36 -39.95 -12.15
N PRO A 72 0.19 -39.77 -12.80
CA PRO A 72 -0.69 -38.65 -12.53
C PRO A 72 -1.17 -38.68 -11.07
N GLN A 73 -1.02 -37.57 -10.37
CA GLN A 73 -1.48 -37.42 -8.98
C GLN A 73 -2.90 -36.84 -8.87
N GLN A 74 -3.43 -36.33 -9.98
CA GLN A 74 -4.77 -35.77 -10.13
C GLN A 74 -5.46 -36.38 -11.34
N LYS A 75 -6.80 -36.37 -11.38
CA LYS A 75 -7.58 -36.96 -12.49
C LYS A 75 -7.13 -36.45 -13.87
N LEU A 76 -6.65 -35.21 -13.95
CA LEU A 76 -5.86 -34.69 -15.06
C LEU A 76 -4.59 -34.07 -14.47
N ASP A 77 -3.42 -34.59 -14.84
CA ASP A 77 -2.11 -34.11 -14.43
C ASP A 77 -1.31 -33.74 -15.68
N VAL A 78 -0.85 -32.49 -15.80
CA VAL A 78 -0.15 -31.97 -16.99
C VAL A 78 1.19 -31.40 -16.56
N VAL A 79 2.27 -32.05 -16.98
CA VAL A 79 3.64 -31.53 -16.82
C VAL A 79 3.93 -30.60 -18.00
N GLY A 80 3.50 -29.34 -17.87
CA GLY A 80 3.68 -28.32 -18.90
C GLY A 80 2.61 -27.23 -18.88
N ASN A 81 2.57 -26.41 -19.93
CA ASN A 81 1.58 -25.34 -20.08
C ASN A 81 0.24 -25.90 -20.58
N ILE A 82 -0.89 -25.41 -20.05
CA ILE A 82 -2.24 -25.69 -20.55
C ILE A 82 -2.74 -24.46 -21.31
N ASN A 83 -3.00 -24.59 -22.62
CA ASN A 83 -3.63 -23.54 -23.44
C ASN A 83 -5.08 -23.93 -23.73
N SER A 84 -6.04 -23.25 -23.11
CA SER A 84 -7.49 -23.43 -23.35
C SER A 84 -8.05 -22.22 -24.08
N THR A 85 -8.64 -22.42 -25.26
CA THR A 85 -9.34 -21.37 -26.02
C THR A 85 -10.77 -21.11 -25.52
N GLY A 86 -11.27 -21.95 -24.61
CA GLY A 86 -12.54 -21.79 -23.90
C GLY A 86 -12.35 -21.72 -22.38
N PHE A 87 -13.44 -21.81 -21.63
CA PHE A 87 -13.41 -21.76 -20.17
C PHE A 87 -12.91 -23.07 -19.55
N ILE A 88 -12.05 -22.98 -18.53
CA ILE A 88 -11.80 -24.08 -17.59
C ILE A 88 -12.90 -24.00 -16.52
N ASN A 89 -13.92 -24.86 -16.63
CA ASN A 89 -15.06 -24.88 -15.71
C ASN A 89 -14.73 -25.66 -14.44
N ALA A 90 -14.07 -25.01 -13.49
CA ALA A 90 -13.83 -25.57 -12.17
C ALA A 90 -14.99 -25.23 -11.23
N THR A 91 -15.84 -26.21 -10.91
CA THR A 91 -17.02 -26.03 -10.04
C THR A 91 -16.69 -25.79 -8.57
N THR A 92 -15.42 -25.99 -8.19
CA THR A 92 -14.92 -25.75 -6.84
C THR A 92 -13.79 -24.73 -6.88
N ASP A 93 -12.67 -25.02 -7.55
CA ASP A 93 -11.51 -24.14 -7.57
C ASP A 93 -10.46 -24.52 -8.64
N VAL A 94 -9.59 -23.57 -9.01
CA VAL A 94 -8.35 -23.78 -9.79
C VAL A 94 -7.15 -23.51 -8.89
N CYS A 95 -6.39 -24.53 -8.49
CA CYS A 95 -5.19 -24.32 -7.65
C CYS A 95 -3.92 -24.20 -8.48
N ILE A 96 -3.05 -23.24 -8.16
CA ILE A 96 -1.67 -23.18 -8.69
C ILE A 96 -0.74 -23.83 -7.66
N GLN A 97 0.07 -24.81 -8.06
CA GLN A 97 1.01 -25.49 -7.16
C GLN A 97 2.04 -24.50 -6.57
N GLY A 98 2.16 -24.46 -5.25
CA GLY A 98 3.00 -23.49 -4.53
C GLY A 98 2.34 -22.11 -4.31
N GLY A 99 1.12 -21.91 -4.81
CA GLY A 99 0.29 -20.72 -4.58
C GLY A 99 -1.01 -21.05 -3.83
N ALA A 100 -1.80 -20.02 -3.55
CA ALA A 100 -3.17 -20.19 -3.09
C ALA A 100 -4.04 -20.68 -4.26
N CYS A 101 -5.12 -21.39 -3.94
CA CYS A 101 -6.11 -21.69 -4.95
C CYS A 101 -6.83 -20.42 -5.42
N LEU A 102 -7.27 -20.41 -6.67
CA LEU A 102 -7.98 -19.32 -7.34
C LEU A 102 -9.37 -19.08 -6.76
N SER A 103 -9.75 -19.73 -5.64
CA SER A 103 -10.89 -19.36 -4.81
C SER A 103 -10.75 -17.97 -4.24
N THR A 104 -9.62 -17.29 -4.45
CA THR A 104 -9.48 -15.83 -4.28
C THR A 104 -9.27 -15.06 -5.58
N VAL A 105 -9.49 -15.64 -6.76
CA VAL A 105 -9.57 -14.93 -8.03
C VAL A 105 -10.63 -15.56 -8.95
N SER A 106 -11.83 -15.76 -8.42
CA SER A 106 -12.99 -15.40 -9.22
C SER A 106 -13.03 -13.87 -9.27
N ALA A 107 -13.77 -13.31 -10.22
CA ALA A 107 -14.25 -11.95 -10.18
C ALA A 107 -15.14 -11.63 -8.94
N SER A 108 -14.95 -12.29 -7.79
CA SER A 108 -15.61 -12.04 -6.51
C SER A 108 -14.93 -12.70 -5.28
N ALA A 109 -13.62 -13.01 -5.32
CA ALA A 109 -12.98 -13.55 -4.11
C ALA A 109 -11.54 -13.08 -3.84
N GLY A 110 -10.99 -12.25 -4.74
CA GLY A 110 -9.93 -11.36 -4.32
C GLY A 110 -10.59 -10.33 -3.43
N GLY A 111 -10.06 -10.11 -2.22
CA GLY A 111 -10.50 -9.00 -1.37
C GLY A 111 -10.44 -7.64 -2.09
N TRP A 112 -9.90 -7.58 -3.30
CA TRP A 112 -9.77 -6.40 -4.15
C TRP A 112 -10.48 -6.58 -5.51
N THR A 113 -11.19 -5.55 -5.95
CA THR A 113 -11.74 -5.38 -7.30
C THR A 113 -11.12 -4.14 -7.97
N LYS A 114 -10.95 -4.17 -9.29
CA LYS A 114 -10.46 -3.01 -10.06
C LYS A 114 -11.63 -2.37 -10.81
N THR A 115 -11.93 -1.11 -10.51
CA THR A 115 -12.96 -0.31 -11.17
C THR A 115 -12.34 0.92 -11.82
N GLY A 116 -12.21 0.89 -13.15
CA GLY A 116 -11.51 1.95 -13.89
C GLY A 116 -10.04 2.06 -13.47
N THR A 117 -9.67 3.19 -12.85
CA THR A 117 -8.33 3.48 -12.33
C THR A 117 -8.15 3.15 -10.85
N GLN A 118 -9.19 2.68 -10.16
CA GLN A 118 -9.16 2.40 -8.72
C GLN A 118 -9.09 0.90 -8.45
N VAL A 119 -8.39 0.53 -7.38
CA VAL A 119 -8.43 -0.81 -6.77
C VAL A 119 -9.08 -0.64 -5.41
N ALA A 120 -10.22 -1.31 -5.18
CA ALA A 120 -11.04 -1.15 -3.99
C ALA A 120 -11.33 -2.51 -3.37
N LEU A 121 -11.71 -2.54 -2.09
CA LEU A 121 -12.10 -3.79 -1.46
C LEU A 121 -13.41 -4.32 -2.06
N THR A 122 -13.49 -5.63 -2.31
CA THR A 122 -14.73 -6.31 -2.72
C THR A 122 -15.73 -6.36 -1.56
N THR A 123 -15.23 -6.52 -0.34
CA THR A 123 -16.02 -6.53 0.89
C THR A 123 -15.78 -5.23 1.67
N ALA A 124 -16.80 -4.38 1.77
CA ALA A 124 -16.72 -3.11 2.50
C ALA A 124 -16.70 -3.27 4.04
N THR A 125 -16.41 -4.45 4.56
CA THR A 125 -16.16 -4.67 6.00
C THR A 125 -14.72 -5.06 6.28
N ASP A 126 -13.95 -5.42 5.25
CA ASP A 126 -12.59 -5.87 5.43
C ASP A 126 -11.68 -4.67 5.74
N ASN A 127 -10.71 -4.90 6.61
CA ASN A 127 -9.63 -3.96 6.83
C ASN A 127 -8.51 -4.20 5.80
N VAL A 128 -7.73 -3.16 5.51
CA VAL A 128 -6.51 -3.28 4.71
C VAL A 128 -5.33 -3.31 5.65
N SER A 129 -4.39 -4.25 5.48
CA SER A 129 -3.12 -4.26 6.21
C SER A 129 -1.96 -4.58 5.27
N ILE A 130 -0.88 -3.81 5.39
CA ILE A 130 0.42 -4.05 4.76
C ILE A 130 1.45 -4.15 5.89
N GLY A 131 2.30 -5.19 5.86
CA GLY A 131 3.34 -5.37 6.87
C GLY A 131 2.81 -5.64 8.28
N SER A 132 1.57 -6.11 8.42
CA SER A 132 0.79 -6.26 9.67
C SER A 132 0.47 -4.95 10.40
N THR A 133 1.42 -4.03 10.54
CA THR A 133 1.25 -2.72 11.20
C THR A 133 1.71 -1.53 10.37
N ASP A 134 2.50 -1.73 9.31
CA ASP A 134 3.14 -0.62 8.58
C ASP A 134 2.12 0.34 7.98
N PHE A 135 1.08 -0.18 7.34
CA PHE A 135 -0.05 0.58 6.82
C PHE A 135 -1.33 -0.20 7.07
N PHE A 136 -2.29 0.43 7.75
CA PHE A 136 -3.55 -0.17 8.13
C PHE A 136 -4.71 0.76 7.80
N VAL A 137 -5.80 0.22 7.25
CA VAL A 137 -7.06 0.92 7.08
C VAL A 137 -8.12 0.19 7.88
N ASP A 138 -8.65 0.85 8.91
CA ASP A 138 -9.83 0.40 9.65
C ASP A 138 -11.08 0.84 8.89
N ASN A 139 -11.63 -0.07 8.08
CA ASN A 139 -12.77 0.25 7.25
C ASN A 139 -14.08 0.39 8.05
N SER A 140 -14.11 -0.12 9.28
CA SER A 140 -15.27 0.05 10.18
C SER A 140 -15.39 1.49 10.70
N LYS A 141 -14.28 2.24 10.74
CA LYS A 141 -14.22 3.63 11.21
C LYS A 141 -13.83 4.65 10.13
N GLY A 142 -13.27 4.18 9.02
CA GLY A 142 -12.65 5.03 7.99
C GLY A 142 -11.33 5.65 8.44
N TYR A 143 -10.56 4.94 9.27
CA TYR A 143 -9.30 5.44 9.83
C TYR A 143 -8.10 4.79 9.15
N VAL A 144 -6.99 5.53 9.09
CA VAL A 144 -5.71 5.06 8.58
C VAL A 144 -4.68 5.07 9.71
N GLY A 145 -4.05 3.92 9.95
CA GLY A 145 -2.91 3.77 10.85
C GLY A 145 -1.62 3.58 10.06
N ILE A 146 -0.56 4.27 10.45
CA ILE A 146 0.81 4.00 10.03
C ILE A 146 1.58 3.55 11.26
N GLY A 147 2.10 2.33 11.26
CA GLY A 147 2.72 1.71 12.43
C GLY A 147 1.75 1.18 13.50
N THR A 148 0.44 1.22 13.27
CA THR A 148 -0.60 0.75 14.22
C THR A 148 -1.79 0.13 13.49
N THR A 149 -2.37 -0.94 14.06
CA THR A 149 -3.64 -1.54 13.60
C THR A 149 -4.86 -1.06 14.41
N GLY A 150 -4.65 -0.19 15.39
CA GLY A 150 -5.71 0.33 16.24
C GLY A 150 -5.76 1.86 16.22
N PRO A 151 -5.90 2.50 15.04
CA PRO A 151 -5.93 3.95 14.98
C PRO A 151 -7.06 4.51 15.85
N ASN A 152 -6.76 5.56 16.62
CA ASN A 152 -7.71 6.28 17.49
C ASN A 152 -8.19 7.62 16.89
N ALA A 153 -7.69 7.98 15.71
CA ALA A 153 -8.11 9.12 14.90
C ALA A 153 -8.12 8.75 13.41
N THR A 154 -8.70 9.60 12.55
CA THR A 154 -8.78 9.37 11.11
C THR A 154 -7.42 9.08 10.46
N LEU A 155 -6.35 9.70 10.96
CA LEU A 155 -4.97 9.34 10.65
C LEU A 155 -4.18 9.29 11.95
N GLU A 156 -3.58 8.14 12.26
CA GLU A 156 -2.63 7.99 13.35
C GLU A 156 -1.29 7.48 12.80
N VAL A 157 -0.22 8.22 13.08
CA VAL A 157 1.15 7.80 12.75
C VAL A 157 1.86 7.44 14.04
N TYR A 158 1.94 6.15 14.32
CA TYR A 158 2.53 5.61 15.54
C TYR A 158 3.98 5.18 15.28
N ALA A 159 4.93 5.89 15.87
CA ALA A 159 6.36 5.64 15.69
C ALA A 159 6.94 4.58 16.65
N GLY A 160 6.11 3.98 17.51
CA GLY A 160 6.54 3.10 18.60
C GLY A 160 6.56 3.80 19.97
N ALA A 161 7.03 3.07 20.98
CA ALA A 161 7.24 3.59 22.34
C ALA A 161 8.74 3.61 22.67
N ASP A 162 9.28 4.81 22.93
CA ASP A 162 10.67 5.03 23.35
C ASP A 162 10.69 6.09 24.46
N THR A 163 11.46 5.85 25.52
CA THR A 163 11.58 6.74 26.68
C THR A 163 12.89 7.52 26.73
N THR A 164 13.77 7.31 25.74
CA THR A 164 15.13 7.86 25.69
C THR A 164 15.31 8.95 24.64
N GLN A 165 14.44 9.01 23.64
CA GLN A 165 14.52 9.96 22.53
C GLN A 165 13.14 10.37 22.02
N ILE A 166 13.12 11.47 21.27
CA ILE A 166 11.94 11.88 20.51
C ILE A 166 11.84 11.00 19.26
N LEU A 167 10.72 10.30 19.11
CA LEU A 167 10.40 9.57 17.89
C LEU A 167 9.68 10.50 16.90
N TRP A 168 10.11 10.46 15.64
CA TRP A 168 9.54 11.28 14.57
C TRP A 168 8.67 10.41 13.67
N GLY A 169 7.38 10.28 14.01
CA GLY A 169 6.44 9.49 13.22
C GLY A 169 6.24 10.02 11.80
N GLU A 170 6.25 11.34 11.64
CA GLU A 170 6.08 12.01 10.36
C GLU A 170 7.30 12.88 10.03
N VAL A 171 7.77 12.82 8.78
CA VAL A 171 8.81 13.70 8.25
C VAL A 171 8.29 14.41 7.00
N ILE A 172 8.04 15.71 7.12
CA ILE A 172 7.66 16.57 5.99
C ILE A 172 8.90 17.27 5.45
N ARG A 173 9.36 16.88 4.25
CA ARG A 173 10.64 17.31 3.69
C ARG A 173 10.49 18.13 2.40
N ASN A 174 11.17 19.27 2.35
CA ASN A 174 11.55 19.96 1.12
C ASN A 174 13.07 19.83 0.93
N ALA A 175 13.52 19.14 -0.12
CA ALA A 175 14.94 18.92 -0.41
C ALA A 175 15.61 20.09 -1.15
N GLY A 176 14.97 21.26 -1.17
CA GLY A 176 15.53 22.47 -1.75
C GLY A 176 16.89 22.81 -1.12
N ASN A 177 17.88 23.08 -1.97
CA ASN A 177 19.19 23.56 -1.58
C ASN A 177 19.54 24.76 -2.47
N ASN A 178 19.27 25.96 -1.99
CA ASN A 178 19.27 27.16 -2.83
C ASN A 178 20.03 28.32 -2.16
N ALA A 179 20.56 29.23 -2.98
CA ALA A 179 21.29 30.43 -2.56
C ALA A 179 20.35 31.58 -2.11
N VAL A 180 19.10 31.25 -1.77
CA VAL A 180 18.10 32.16 -1.21
C VAL A 180 17.61 31.63 0.12
N THR A 181 16.98 32.47 0.94
CA THR A 181 16.31 32.06 2.18
C THR A 181 14.79 31.94 1.96
N GLY A 182 14.07 31.40 2.93
CA GLY A 182 12.60 31.48 2.96
C GLY A 182 11.84 30.29 2.36
N TYR A 183 12.51 29.35 1.69
CA TYR A 183 11.89 28.08 1.29
C TYR A 183 11.80 27.13 2.49
N GLY A 184 10.89 26.14 2.41
CA GLY A 184 10.62 25.28 3.56
C GLY A 184 9.63 24.16 3.29
N SER A 185 9.29 23.42 4.34
CA SER A 185 8.21 22.43 4.42
C SER A 185 7.46 22.56 5.73
N GLY A 186 6.16 22.31 5.74
CA GLY A 186 5.33 22.55 6.91
C GLY A 186 3.95 21.92 6.84
N LEU A 187 3.24 22.04 7.95
CA LEU A 187 1.87 21.60 8.11
C LEU A 187 0.91 22.78 7.89
N LYS A 188 -0.03 22.61 6.96
CA LYS A 188 -1.09 23.57 6.68
C LYS A 188 -2.41 23.08 7.27
N LEU A 189 -3.03 23.90 8.10
CA LEU A 189 -4.32 23.67 8.75
C LEU A 189 -5.37 24.56 8.08
N LYS A 190 -6.21 23.97 7.24
CA LYS A 190 -7.21 24.68 6.43
C LYS A 190 -8.60 24.54 7.03
N ILE A 191 -9.42 25.59 6.96
CA ILE A 191 -10.80 25.63 7.49
C ILE A 191 -11.84 25.90 6.40
N SER A 192 -11.48 25.63 5.14
CA SER A 192 -12.27 26.01 3.97
C SER A 192 -12.22 24.95 2.87
N GLY A 193 -13.10 25.09 1.87
CA GLY A 193 -13.11 24.26 0.67
C GLY A 193 -12.00 24.63 -0.32
N ASP A 194 -11.96 23.91 -1.45
CA ASP A 194 -10.91 24.06 -2.47
C ASP A 194 -11.23 25.08 -3.57
N SER A 195 -12.20 25.97 -3.35
CA SER A 195 -12.48 27.05 -4.28
C SER A 195 -11.35 28.09 -4.29
N VAL A 196 -11.20 28.77 -5.43
CA VAL A 196 -10.18 29.81 -5.63
C VAL A 196 -10.31 31.00 -4.67
N ASP A 197 -11.53 31.26 -4.17
CA ASP A 197 -11.81 32.34 -3.21
C ASP A 197 -11.45 31.97 -1.76
N GLU A 198 -11.10 30.70 -1.52
CA GLU A 198 -10.87 30.16 -0.17
C GLU A 198 -9.44 29.68 0.08
N ILE A 199 -8.54 29.91 -0.89
CA ILE A 199 -7.14 29.43 -0.86
C ILE A 199 -6.31 29.98 0.29
N HIS A 200 -6.75 31.08 0.92
CA HIS A 200 -6.03 31.76 2.00
C HIS A 200 -6.58 31.46 3.40
N LYS A 201 -7.66 30.69 3.54
CA LYS A 201 -8.28 30.38 4.83
C LYS A 201 -7.55 29.21 5.52
N TRP A 202 -6.31 29.46 5.92
CA TRP A 202 -5.46 28.50 6.61
C TRP A 202 -4.49 29.15 7.58
N ALA A 203 -4.06 28.38 8.57
CA ALA A 203 -2.92 28.65 9.43
C ALA A 203 -1.89 27.54 9.25
N GLY A 204 -0.63 27.77 9.65
CA GLY A 204 0.39 26.76 9.47
C GLY A 204 1.65 26.97 10.28
N VAL A 205 2.39 25.88 10.44
CA VAL A 205 3.72 25.85 11.04
C VAL A 205 4.67 25.28 10.01
N VAL A 206 5.81 25.95 9.82
CA VAL A 206 6.73 25.62 8.73
C VAL A 206 8.17 25.70 9.21
N ALA A 207 8.98 24.72 8.79
CA ALA A 207 10.42 24.78 8.83
C ALA A 207 10.92 25.60 7.64
N VAL A 208 11.68 26.66 7.88
CA VAL A 208 12.11 27.65 6.88
C VAL A 208 13.63 27.72 6.86
N ALA A 209 14.22 27.72 5.66
CA ALA A 209 15.65 28.01 5.49
C ALA A 209 15.97 29.44 5.96
N GLY A 210 16.62 29.55 7.11
CA GLY A 210 17.03 30.82 7.72
C GLY A 210 18.34 31.38 7.16
N THR A 211 19.12 30.55 6.48
CA THR A 211 20.33 30.93 5.75
C THR A 211 20.27 30.37 4.33
N VAL A 212 21.10 30.93 3.44
CA VAL A 212 21.41 30.28 2.17
C VAL A 212 21.88 28.84 2.43
N TYR A 213 21.49 27.92 1.55
CA TYR A 213 21.78 26.49 1.67
C TYR A 213 21.30 25.83 2.97
N ALA A 214 20.37 26.47 3.71
CA ALA A 214 19.63 25.91 4.85
C ALA A 214 20.46 25.34 6.02
N ASN A 215 21.72 25.79 6.23
CA ASN A 215 22.52 25.41 7.41
C ASN A 215 21.87 25.84 8.75
N ARG A 216 21.00 26.85 8.74
CA ARG A 216 20.08 27.16 9.83
C ARG A 216 18.64 26.97 9.36
N VAL A 217 17.88 26.21 10.14
CA VAL A 217 16.44 26.03 9.94
C VAL A 217 15.71 26.79 11.05
N ASP A 218 14.83 27.69 10.64
CA ASP A 218 13.95 28.44 11.52
C ASP A 218 12.56 27.77 11.53
N MET A 219 11.79 27.94 12.60
CA MET A 219 10.36 27.59 12.64
C MET A 219 9.53 28.86 12.56
N ALA A 220 8.57 28.92 11.64
CA ALA A 220 7.71 30.07 11.45
C ALA A 220 6.23 29.69 11.53
N PHE A 221 5.42 30.63 12.03
CA PHE A 221 3.99 30.49 12.24
C PHE A 221 3.25 31.47 11.33
N TYR A 222 2.32 30.94 10.53
CA TYR A 222 1.54 31.69 9.56
C TYR A 222 0.06 31.66 9.93
N SER A 223 -0.63 32.78 9.73
CA SER A 223 -2.08 32.84 9.78
C SER A 223 -2.63 33.94 8.88
N SER A 224 -3.85 33.77 8.37
CA SER A 224 -4.60 34.82 7.69
C SER A 224 -5.41 35.63 8.67
N ASN A 225 -5.52 36.94 8.46
CA ASN A 225 -6.40 37.80 9.26
C ASN A 225 -7.65 38.30 8.52
N ASN A 226 -7.87 37.99 7.23
CA ASN A 226 -9.11 38.34 6.50
C ASN A 226 -9.17 37.78 5.06
N ALA A 227 -9.06 36.47 4.84
CA ALA A 227 -9.02 35.86 3.48
C ALA A 227 -7.92 36.40 2.52
N VAL A 228 -6.97 37.17 3.04
CA VAL A 228 -5.72 37.55 2.38
C VAL A 228 -4.67 36.47 2.66
N ALA A 229 -3.70 36.31 1.76
CA ALA A 229 -2.59 35.38 1.90
C ALA A 229 -1.98 35.45 3.31
N PRO A 230 -1.86 34.30 4.01
CA PRO A 230 -1.26 34.26 5.33
C PRO A 230 0.12 34.90 5.36
N THR A 231 0.37 35.66 6.41
CA THR A 231 1.66 36.28 6.69
C THR A 231 2.32 35.59 7.87
N GLU A 232 3.63 35.72 7.97
CA GLU A 232 4.40 35.22 9.10
C GLU A 232 4.16 36.11 10.32
N LEU A 233 3.59 35.55 11.38
CA LEU A 233 3.28 36.29 12.61
C LEU A 233 4.34 36.08 13.70
N MET A 234 4.98 34.93 13.70
CA MET A 234 6.01 34.58 14.69
C MET A 234 7.10 33.72 14.03
N ARG A 235 8.34 33.91 14.48
CA ARG A 235 9.49 33.08 14.10
C ARG A 235 10.30 32.67 15.31
N ILE A 236 10.73 31.43 15.34
CA ILE A 236 11.80 30.93 16.21
C ILE A 236 12.96 30.57 15.30
N ARG A 237 14.05 31.33 15.37
CA ARG A 237 15.24 31.04 14.57
C ARG A 237 16.00 29.85 15.14
N GLY A 238 16.70 29.12 14.26
CA GLY A 238 17.57 28.00 14.69
C GLY A 238 18.74 28.44 15.59
N ASP A 239 18.98 29.75 15.73
CA ASP A 239 19.96 30.36 16.65
C ASP A 239 19.34 30.79 18.01
N GLY A 240 18.05 30.48 18.21
CA GLY A 240 17.33 30.66 19.47
C GLY A 240 16.75 32.06 19.70
N ASN A 241 16.65 32.90 18.67
CA ASN A 241 15.91 34.16 18.74
C ASN A 241 14.43 33.94 18.39
N VAL A 242 13.53 34.54 19.17
CA VAL A 242 12.08 34.50 18.96
C VAL A 242 11.59 35.89 18.56
N GLY A 243 10.88 35.98 17.44
CA GLY A 243 10.27 37.19 16.92
C GLY A 243 8.76 37.08 16.85
N ILE A 244 8.03 38.12 17.26
CA ILE A 244 6.60 38.30 17.00
C ILE A 244 6.45 39.57 16.16
N GLY A 245 5.78 39.49 15.01
CA GLY A 245 5.65 40.60 14.06
C GLY A 245 6.96 40.98 13.32
N THR A 246 7.98 40.13 13.40
CA THR A 246 9.25 40.29 12.68
C THR A 246 9.76 38.94 12.19
N THR A 247 10.25 38.89 10.95
CA THR A 247 10.86 37.69 10.36
C THR A 247 12.37 37.64 10.61
N ALA A 248 12.96 38.69 11.17
CA ALA A 248 14.40 38.81 11.38
C ALA A 248 14.73 39.28 12.81
N PRO A 249 14.29 38.55 13.86
CA PRO A 249 14.57 38.96 15.24
C PRO A 249 16.08 39.01 15.49
N THR A 250 16.53 40.15 16.02
CA THR A 250 17.93 40.46 16.36
C THR A 250 18.22 40.28 17.84
N LYS A 251 17.18 40.11 18.67
CA LYS A 251 17.24 39.84 20.10
C LYS A 251 16.63 38.47 20.42
N LYS A 252 16.92 37.95 21.62
CA LYS A 252 16.41 36.65 22.08
C LYS A 252 14.88 36.58 22.08
N PHE A 253 14.24 37.67 22.46
CA PHE A 253 12.81 37.87 22.29
C PHE A 253 12.58 39.29 21.76
N GLU A 254 11.97 39.40 20.59
CA GLU A 254 11.68 40.66 19.91
C GLU A 254 10.20 40.68 19.53
N VAL A 255 9.47 41.70 20.01
CA VAL A 255 8.09 41.95 19.60
C VAL A 255 8.07 43.24 18.81
N ASN A 256 7.80 43.14 17.51
CA ASN A 256 7.62 44.27 16.63
C ASN A 256 6.13 44.48 16.36
N GLY A 257 5.54 45.51 16.96
CA GLY A 257 4.10 45.77 16.85
C GLY A 257 3.73 47.20 17.25
N THR A 258 2.44 47.54 17.14
CA THR A 258 1.89 48.84 17.52
C THR A 258 1.57 48.91 19.03
N ALA A 259 0.93 49.99 19.49
CA ALA A 259 0.58 50.17 20.90
C ALA A 259 -0.15 48.94 21.47
N GLY A 260 0.30 48.46 22.64
CA GLY A 260 -0.23 47.24 23.27
C GLY A 260 0.39 45.92 22.79
N ALA A 261 1.41 45.96 21.93
CA ALA A 261 2.11 44.76 21.44
C ALA A 261 2.73 43.90 22.56
N PHE A 262 3.06 44.49 23.71
CA PHE A 262 3.55 43.78 24.88
C PHE A 262 2.81 44.26 26.13
N ASN A 263 1.94 43.40 26.67
CA ASN A 263 1.22 43.64 27.91
C ASN A 263 1.61 42.57 28.94
N VAL A 264 2.06 42.99 30.12
CA VAL A 264 2.39 42.09 31.23
C VAL A 264 1.25 42.23 32.24
N ASN A 265 0.35 41.24 32.27
CA ASN A 265 -0.78 41.22 33.19
C ASN A 265 -0.36 40.51 34.50
N PRO A 266 -0.72 41.01 35.70
CA PRO A 266 -0.53 40.24 36.91
C PRO A 266 -1.54 39.10 37.04
N ASP A 267 -1.03 37.86 36.96
CA ASP A 267 -1.85 36.65 37.15
C ASP A 267 -2.19 36.40 38.64
N ASN A 268 -1.56 37.15 39.56
CA ASN A 268 -1.75 37.08 41.01
C ASN A 268 -1.45 38.44 41.65
N ALA A 269 -1.86 38.62 42.91
CA ALA A 269 -1.82 39.85 43.71
C ALA A 269 -0.45 40.59 43.84
N GLY A 270 0.61 40.07 43.24
CA GLY A 270 1.97 40.63 43.26
C GLY A 270 2.32 41.61 42.14
N GLY A 271 1.43 41.89 41.20
CA GLY A 271 1.74 42.79 40.08
C GLY A 271 2.64 42.14 39.00
N PRO A 272 2.74 42.74 37.80
CA PRO A 272 3.64 42.25 36.77
C PRO A 272 5.09 42.54 37.17
N LEU A 273 5.91 41.49 37.33
CA LEU A 273 7.33 41.62 37.67
C LEU A 273 8.20 41.63 36.41
N LEU A 274 8.81 42.77 36.11
CA LEU A 274 9.94 42.87 35.17
C LEU A 274 11.24 42.84 35.99
N ASN A 275 11.74 41.63 36.29
CA ASN A 275 12.95 41.45 37.09
C ASN A 275 14.20 41.39 36.19
N THR A 276 15.16 42.27 36.45
CA THR A 276 16.48 42.24 35.85
C THR A 276 17.52 41.97 36.95
N THR A 277 17.86 40.69 37.18
CA THR A 277 18.75 40.24 38.27
C THR A 277 20.11 40.96 38.30
N SER A 278 20.57 41.53 37.19
CA SER A 278 21.78 42.36 37.12
C SER A 278 21.75 43.40 35.98
N GLY A 279 20.55 43.83 35.55
CA GLY A 279 20.38 44.72 34.40
C GLY A 279 19.44 45.89 34.68
N ASN A 280 19.37 46.83 33.73
CA ASN A 280 18.37 47.90 33.76
C ASN A 280 17.16 47.50 32.91
N VAL A 281 15.96 47.88 33.35
CA VAL A 281 14.80 47.98 32.46
C VAL A 281 14.87 49.35 31.79
N THR A 282 15.08 49.38 30.48
CA THR A 282 15.08 50.61 29.70
C THR A 282 13.75 50.75 28.97
N ILE A 283 13.01 51.83 29.25
CA ILE A 283 11.78 52.19 28.56
C ILE A 283 12.02 53.51 27.84
N THR A 284 11.97 53.48 26.51
CA THR A 284 12.14 54.66 25.66
C THR A 284 10.94 54.81 24.75
N SER A 285 10.57 56.05 24.45
CA SER A 285 9.59 56.36 23.42
C SER A 285 10.28 57.18 22.32
N ALA A 286 9.92 56.95 21.06
CA ALA A 286 10.46 57.74 19.94
C ALA A 286 9.71 59.06 19.73
N GLY A 287 8.60 59.31 20.44
CA GLY A 287 7.73 60.46 20.19
C GLY A 287 6.55 60.66 21.14
N GLY A 288 6.61 60.16 22.38
CA GLY A 288 5.49 60.29 23.33
C GLY A 288 5.91 60.25 24.80
N SER A 289 4.99 60.46 25.73
CA SER A 289 5.31 60.35 27.16
C SER A 289 5.39 58.88 27.59
N VAL A 290 6.44 58.51 28.34
CA VAL A 290 6.46 57.25 29.10
C VAL A 290 5.72 57.50 30.41
N ILE A 291 4.61 56.79 30.64
CA ILE A 291 3.84 56.89 31.89
C ILE A 291 4.13 55.64 32.73
N ILE A 292 4.81 55.81 33.86
CA ILE A 292 4.97 54.77 34.87
C ILE A 292 4.05 55.15 36.03
N ARG A 293 3.01 54.33 36.26
CA ARG A 293 2.16 54.46 37.45
C ARG A 293 2.64 53.45 38.48
N LEU A 294 3.26 53.95 39.53
CA LEU A 294 3.54 53.17 40.73
C LEU A 294 2.33 53.32 41.65
N GLY A 295 1.88 52.21 42.26
CA GLY A 295 0.79 52.21 43.22
C GLY A 295 1.10 53.03 44.47
#